data_AF-A0A0G1ULX6-F1
#
_entry.id   AF-A0A0G1ULX6-F1
#
_cell.length_a   1.000
_cell.length_b   1.000
_cell.length_c   1.000
_cell.angle_alpha   90.00
_cell.angle_beta   90.00
_cell.angle_gamma   90.00
#
_symmetry.space_group_name_H-M   'P 1'
#
loop_
_entity.id
_entity.type
_entity.pdbx_description
1 polymer ?
#
loop_
_entity_poly.entity_id
_entity_poly.type
_entity_poly.pdbx_seq_one_letter_code
_entity_poly.pdbx_strand_id
1 'polypeptide(L)'
;YEQYYVNPFGELGDPFGISIPQLRQKGTQKQDIGSGTGFIVSKDGMILTNKHVVLDEAAEYTVFTNDGRKFSAKVLARDPLQDLAIIKIETEKTIDASGVLIQKDFPVVELGDSDKLQIGQTVVAIGNALGEFRNTVSVGVVSGLGRTISASSGDFVETIEDVIQTDAARTLFRPTPPLIKVIPAVRCLI
;
A
#
# COMPACT_ATOMS: atom_id res chain seq x y z
N TYR A 1 -7.53 25.59 -11.86
CA TYR A 1 -8.50 25.91 -12.92
C TYR A 1 -7.95 27.08 -13.71
N GLU A 2 -8.06 27.05 -15.03
CA GLU A 2 -7.75 28.20 -15.90
C GLU A 2 -9.06 28.79 -16.41
N GLN A 3 -9.16 30.12 -16.37
CA GLN A 3 -10.30 30.86 -16.91
C GLN A 3 -10.06 31.07 -18.40
N TYR A 4 -10.97 30.56 -19.23
CA TYR A 4 -10.97 30.77 -20.67
C TYR A 4 -12.33 31.33 -21.08
N TYR A 5 -12.36 32.10 -22.16
CA TYR A 5 -13.57 32.73 -22.65
C TYR A 5 -14.10 31.95 -23.84
N VAL A 6 -15.40 31.66 -23.85
CA VAL A 6 -16.07 30.96 -24.94
C VAL A 6 -17.11 31.88 -25.55
N ASN A 7 -17.10 31.98 -26.88
CA ASN A 7 -18.17 32.62 -27.63
C ASN A 7 -19.38 31.66 -27.67
N PRO A 8 -20.56 32.02 -27.12
CA PRO A 8 -21.74 31.17 -27.13
C PRO A 8 -22.33 30.94 -28.52
N PHE A 9 -21.92 31.71 -29.53
CA PHE A 9 -22.43 31.64 -30.90
C PHE A 9 -21.58 30.77 -31.83
N GLY A 10 -20.45 30.24 -31.37
CA GLY A 10 -19.64 29.27 -32.12
C GLY A 10 -19.21 29.76 -33.51
N GLU A 11 -19.47 28.95 -34.55
CA GLU A 11 -19.07 29.24 -35.94
C GLU A 11 -19.89 30.36 -36.62
N LEU A 12 -20.98 30.82 -36.02
CA LEU A 12 -21.79 31.95 -36.54
C LEU A 12 -21.09 33.32 -36.39
N GLY A 13 -19.89 33.35 -35.81
CA GLY A 13 -19.15 34.57 -35.48
C GLY A 13 -19.58 35.19 -34.15
N ASP A 14 -19.02 36.34 -33.78
CA ASP A 14 -19.39 37.08 -32.57
C ASP A 14 -20.13 38.38 -32.91
N PRO A 15 -21.42 38.33 -33.29
CA PRO A 15 -22.17 39.52 -33.69
C PRO A 15 -22.43 40.52 -32.55
N PHE A 16 -22.16 40.13 -31.29
CA PHE A 16 -22.48 40.92 -30.11
C PHE A 16 -21.28 41.18 -29.17
N GLY A 17 -20.09 40.67 -29.48
CA GLY A 17 -18.90 40.80 -28.62
C GLY A 17 -19.00 40.03 -27.30
N ILE A 18 -19.83 38.98 -27.24
CA ILE A 18 -20.18 38.32 -25.97
C ILE A 18 -19.23 37.15 -25.71
N SER A 19 -18.46 37.28 -24.63
CA SER A 19 -17.49 36.28 -24.18
C SER A 19 -17.86 35.76 -22.79
N ILE A 20 -18.21 34.49 -22.67
CA ILE A 20 -18.62 33.89 -21.39
C ILE A 20 -17.38 33.29 -20.71
N PRO A 21 -17.05 33.67 -19.46
CA PRO A 21 -15.96 33.06 -18.73
C PRO A 21 -16.34 31.62 -18.33
N GLN A 22 -15.50 30.67 -18.72
CA GLN A 22 -15.59 29.28 -18.29
C GLN A 22 -14.32 28.87 -17.55
N LEU A 23 -14.48 28.04 -16.52
CA LEU A 23 -13.39 27.47 -15.75
C LEU A 23 -13.07 26.07 -16.29
N ARG A 24 -11.86 25.87 -16.82
CA ARG A 24 -11.35 24.53 -17.17
C ARG A 24 -10.47 24.00 -16.05
N GLN A 25 -10.64 22.74 -15.67
CA GLN A 25 -9.62 22.06 -14.87
C GLN A 25 -8.34 21.91 -15.69
N LYS A 26 -7.20 22.30 -15.11
CA LYS A 26 -5.89 22.25 -15.74
C LYS A 26 -5.29 20.88 -15.50
N GLY A 27 -5.52 19.96 -16.44
CA GLY A 27 -4.96 18.60 -16.42
C GLY A 27 -5.52 17.70 -15.32
N THR A 28 -5.39 16.38 -15.52
CA THR A 28 -5.64 15.38 -14.48
C THR A 28 -4.45 15.38 -13.53
N GLN A 29 -4.61 15.85 -12.30
CA GLN A 29 -3.58 15.67 -11.27
C GLN A 29 -3.70 14.24 -10.71
N LYS A 30 -2.59 13.50 -10.69
CA LYS A 30 -2.52 12.24 -9.96
C LYS A 30 -2.64 12.56 -8.47
N GLN A 31 -3.67 12.02 -7.85
CA GLN A 31 -3.91 12.15 -6.41
C GLN A 31 -3.50 10.86 -5.73
N ASP A 32 -2.81 10.97 -4.61
CA ASP A 32 -2.54 9.82 -3.75
C ASP A 32 -3.86 9.40 -3.08
N ILE A 33 -4.35 8.22 -3.44
CA ILE A 33 -5.65 7.69 -2.98
C ILE A 33 -5.50 6.64 -1.86
N GLY A 34 -4.28 6.18 -1.57
CA GLY A 34 -4.03 5.15 -0.57
C GLY A 34 -2.56 5.05 -0.17
N SER A 35 -2.31 4.48 1.01
CA SER A 35 -0.97 4.18 1.52
C SER A 35 -1.02 2.88 2.30
N GLY A 36 0.08 2.13 2.30
CA GLY A 36 0.19 0.84 2.97
C GLY A 36 1.63 0.48 3.26
N THR A 37 1.80 -0.71 3.83
CA THR A 37 3.12 -1.30 4.11
C THR A 37 3.22 -2.63 3.39
N GLY A 38 4.42 -2.99 2.95
CA GLY A 38 4.73 -4.32 2.45
C GLY A 38 6.17 -4.69 2.79
N PHE A 39 6.48 -5.97 2.68
CA PHE A 39 7.80 -6.49 2.99
C PHE A 39 8.38 -7.18 1.76
N ILE A 40 9.66 -6.92 1.47
CA ILE A 40 10.38 -7.56 0.37
C ILE A 40 10.73 -8.98 0.81
N VAL A 41 10.18 -9.98 0.11
CA VAL A 41 10.33 -11.41 0.42
C VAL A 41 11.25 -12.16 -0.57
N SER A 42 11.75 -11.46 -1.58
CA SER A 42 12.73 -12.00 -2.52
C SER A 42 13.70 -10.92 -3.02
N LYS A 43 14.95 -11.32 -3.26
CA LYS A 43 16.06 -10.41 -3.66
C LYS A 43 15.79 -9.68 -4.96
N ASP A 44 14.99 -10.30 -5.82
CA ASP A 44 14.59 -9.78 -7.11
C ASP A 44 13.41 -8.79 -7.03
N GLY A 45 12.94 -8.40 -5.83
CA GLY A 45 11.94 -7.34 -5.63
C GLY A 45 10.49 -7.83 -5.52
N MET A 46 10.26 -9.08 -5.11
CA MET A 46 8.92 -9.55 -4.75
C MET A 46 8.52 -9.02 -3.38
N ILE A 47 7.32 -8.46 -3.26
CA ILE A 47 6.81 -7.83 -2.04
C ILE A 47 5.48 -8.44 -1.65
N LEU A 48 5.34 -8.79 -0.38
CA LEU A 48 4.08 -9.21 0.23
C LEU A 48 3.41 -8.01 0.92
N THR A 49 2.12 -7.81 0.67
CA THR A 49 1.31 -6.74 1.26
C THR A 49 -0.14 -7.20 1.43
N ASN A 50 -0.99 -6.31 1.93
CA ASN A 50 -2.43 -6.53 2.03
C ASN A 50 -3.12 -6.36 0.67
N LYS A 51 -4.11 -7.20 0.35
CA LYS A 51 -4.98 -6.99 -0.81
C LYS A 51 -5.70 -5.65 -0.72
N HIS A 52 -6.19 -5.26 0.46
CA HIS A 52 -6.91 -4.00 0.63
C HIS A 52 -6.09 -2.75 0.28
N VAL A 53 -4.75 -2.84 0.33
CA VAL A 53 -3.83 -1.76 -0.07
C VAL A 53 -3.77 -1.61 -1.58
N VAL A 54 -4.00 -2.69 -2.32
CA VAL A 54 -3.86 -2.77 -3.78
C VAL A 54 -5.17 -3.14 -4.50
N LEU A 55 -6.31 -2.71 -3.95
CA LEU A 55 -7.64 -3.05 -4.48
C LEU A 55 -7.94 -2.42 -5.83
N ASP A 56 -7.52 -1.18 -6.05
CA ASP A 56 -7.85 -0.43 -7.26
C ASP A 56 -6.97 -0.89 -8.42
N GLU A 57 -7.57 -1.55 -9.41
CA GLU A 57 -6.84 -2.05 -10.58
C GLU A 57 -6.45 -0.94 -11.56
N ALA A 58 -7.10 0.22 -11.50
CA ALA A 58 -6.80 1.38 -12.34
C ALA A 58 -5.71 2.28 -11.72
N ALA A 59 -5.32 2.03 -10.47
CA ALA A 59 -4.31 2.81 -9.76
C ALA A 59 -2.88 2.43 -10.17
N GLU A 60 -1.98 3.42 -10.16
CA GLU A 60 -0.55 3.17 -10.27
C GLU A 60 0.06 2.96 -8.88
N TYR A 61 0.77 1.85 -8.70
CA TYR A 61 1.41 1.52 -7.44
C TYR A 61 2.88 1.94 -7.44
N THR A 62 3.28 2.60 -6.36
CA THR A 62 4.66 3.01 -6.11
C THR A 62 5.11 2.50 -4.76
N VAL A 63 6.29 1.87 -4.72
CA VAL A 63 6.96 1.47 -3.49
C VAL A 63 8.04 2.49 -3.13
N PHE A 64 8.03 2.91 -1.87
CA PHE A 64 9.12 3.68 -1.27
C PHE A 64 9.87 2.77 -0.30
N THR A 65 11.15 2.55 -0.55
CA THR A 65 12.01 1.74 0.32
C THR A 65 12.51 2.55 1.51
N ASN A 66 13.01 1.87 2.55
CA ASN A 66 13.51 2.51 3.78
C ASN A 66 14.71 3.45 3.51
N ASP A 67 15.51 3.16 2.48
CA ASP A 67 16.60 4.03 2.01
C ASP A 67 16.14 5.21 1.13
N GLY A 68 14.83 5.41 1.01
CA GLY A 68 14.23 6.55 0.32
C GLY A 68 14.07 6.40 -1.20
N ARG A 69 14.48 5.29 -1.79
CA ARG A 69 14.31 5.03 -3.24
C ARG A 69 12.85 4.77 -3.58
N LYS A 70 12.50 5.03 -4.85
CA LYS A 70 11.14 4.96 -5.40
C LYS A 70 11.10 3.99 -6.57
N PHE A 71 10.18 3.02 -6.53
CA PHE A 71 10.01 2.01 -7.58
C PHE A 71 8.56 1.95 -8.04
N SER A 72 8.33 1.83 -9.34
CA SER A 72 7.02 1.44 -9.85
C SER A 72 6.77 -0.03 -9.54
N ALA A 73 5.58 -0.35 -9.08
CA ALA A 73 5.19 -1.70 -8.70
C ALA A 73 4.06 -2.23 -9.59
N LYS A 74 4.14 -3.52 -9.90
CA LYS A 74 3.09 -4.27 -10.59
C LYS A 74 2.47 -5.27 -9.63
N VAL A 75 1.15 -5.35 -9.61
CA VAL A 75 0.45 -6.37 -8.83
C VAL A 75 0.50 -7.70 -9.59
N LEU A 76 1.04 -8.74 -8.94
CA LEU A 76 1.15 -10.08 -9.53
C LEU A 76 -0.04 -10.96 -9.15
N ALA A 77 -0.46 -10.91 -7.90
CA ALA A 77 -1.54 -11.75 -7.38
C ALA A 77 -2.26 -11.06 -6.21
N ARG A 78 -3.54 -11.40 -6.03
CA ARG A 78 -4.37 -11.02 -4.89
C ARG A 78 -5.11 -12.26 -4.41
N ASP A 79 -5.04 -12.54 -3.13
CA ASP A 79 -5.83 -13.56 -2.47
C ASP A 79 -7.14 -12.92 -1.99
N PRO A 80 -8.30 -13.34 -2.52
CA PRO A 80 -9.58 -12.75 -2.15
C PRO A 80 -10.02 -13.11 -0.71
N LEU A 81 -9.50 -14.21 -0.13
CA LEU A 81 -9.94 -14.76 1.16
C LEU A 81 -9.10 -14.23 2.33
N GLN A 82 -7.77 -14.18 2.15
CA GLN A 82 -6.83 -13.90 3.25
C GLN A 82 -6.32 -12.46 3.29
N ASP A 83 -6.94 -11.56 2.52
CA ASP A 83 -6.50 -10.16 2.36
C ASP A 83 -4.99 -10.03 2.04
N LEU A 84 -4.43 -10.94 1.24
CA LEU A 84 -3.02 -10.95 0.85
C LEU A 84 -2.83 -10.54 -0.60
N ALA A 85 -1.73 -9.87 -0.91
CA ALA A 85 -1.32 -9.58 -2.28
C ALA A 85 0.19 -9.64 -2.46
N ILE A 86 0.59 -10.04 -3.67
CA ILE A 86 1.99 -10.05 -4.09
C ILE A 86 2.15 -8.98 -5.15
N ILE A 87 3.12 -8.08 -4.94
CA ILE A 87 3.52 -7.07 -5.92
C ILE A 87 5.00 -7.24 -6.27
N LYS A 88 5.40 -6.63 -7.39
CA LYS A 88 6.75 -6.74 -7.94
C LYS A 88 7.32 -5.39 -8.27
N ILE A 89 8.54 -5.14 -7.83
CA ILE A 89 9.37 -4.01 -8.27
C ILE A 89 10.58 -4.51 -9.04
N GLU A 90 11.09 -3.69 -9.94
CA GLU A 90 12.28 -4.01 -10.74
C GLU A 90 13.55 -3.62 -9.98
N THR A 91 14.58 -4.45 -10.06
CA THR A 91 15.90 -4.18 -9.51
C THR A 91 16.64 -3.15 -10.36
N GLU A 92 17.30 -2.20 -9.70
CA GLU A 92 18.19 -1.25 -10.37
C GLU A 92 19.42 -1.97 -10.96
N LYS A 93 19.68 -1.70 -12.24
CA LYS A 93 20.93 -2.06 -12.90
C LYS A 93 21.85 -0.85 -12.88
N THR A 94 23.00 -0.99 -12.25
CA THR A 94 24.01 0.08 -12.16
C THR A 94 25.31 -0.39 -12.77
N ILE A 95 26.09 0.53 -13.33
CA ILE A 95 27.44 0.23 -13.81
C ILE A 95 28.41 0.51 -12.66
N ASP A 96 29.24 -0.47 -12.31
CA ASP A 96 30.27 -0.26 -11.30
C ASP A 96 31.46 0.55 -11.85
N ALA A 97 32.41 0.91 -10.97
CA ALA A 97 33.60 1.67 -11.37
C ALA A 97 34.50 0.95 -12.39
N SER A 98 34.29 -0.36 -12.61
CA SER A 98 35.02 -1.17 -13.58
C SER A 98 34.30 -1.29 -14.93
N GLY A 99 33.13 -0.68 -15.09
CA GLY A 99 32.34 -0.71 -16.31
C GLY A 99 31.42 -1.93 -16.44
N VAL A 100 31.24 -2.72 -15.37
CA VAL A 100 30.41 -3.93 -15.37
C VAL A 100 28.99 -3.60 -14.91
N LEU A 101 27.99 -4.09 -15.65
CA LEU A 101 26.59 -4.02 -15.24
C LEU A 101 26.36 -4.94 -14.03
N ILE A 102 26.10 -4.34 -12.88
CA ILE A 102 25.72 -5.02 -11.65
C ILE A 102 24.24 -4.78 -11.36
N GLN A 103 23.55 -5.85 -10.97
CA GLN A 103 22.18 -5.79 -10.48
C GLN A 103 22.22 -5.73 -8.96
N LYS A 104 21.62 -4.69 -8.37
CA LYS A 104 21.59 -4.55 -6.92
C LYS A 104 20.38 -5.29 -6.36
N ASP A 105 20.65 -6.37 -5.62
CA ASP A 105 19.63 -7.11 -4.90
C ASP A 105 18.99 -6.27 -3.79
N PHE A 106 17.72 -6.52 -3.51
CA PHE A 106 17.03 -5.92 -2.38
C PHE A 106 17.34 -6.66 -1.06
N PRO A 107 17.37 -5.95 0.08
CA PRO A 107 17.32 -6.60 1.39
C PRO A 107 15.97 -7.31 1.55
N VAL A 108 16.01 -8.55 2.04
CA VAL A 108 14.85 -9.43 2.13
C VAL A 108 14.54 -9.72 3.59
N VAL A 109 13.26 -9.75 3.94
CA VAL A 109 12.80 -10.23 5.23
C VAL A 109 12.82 -11.76 5.24
N GLU A 110 13.42 -12.35 6.26
CA GLU A 110 13.30 -13.79 6.50
C GLU A 110 11.95 -14.09 7.13
N LEU A 111 11.25 -15.08 6.57
CA LEU A 111 9.93 -15.45 7.03
C LEU A 111 10.07 -16.59 8.07
N GLY A 112 9.78 -16.30 9.35
CA GLY A 112 9.83 -17.27 10.45
C GLY A 112 8.60 -18.17 10.58
N ASP A 113 8.74 -19.36 11.15
CA ASP A 113 7.67 -20.37 11.26
C ASP A 113 6.56 -19.98 12.26
N SER A 114 5.32 -19.82 11.78
CA SER A 114 4.17 -19.40 12.59
C SER A 114 3.63 -20.51 13.48
N ASP A 115 3.80 -21.79 13.11
CA ASP A 115 3.30 -22.93 13.89
C ASP A 115 4.03 -23.08 15.24
N LYS A 116 5.19 -22.41 15.35
CA LYS A 116 6.03 -22.38 16.55
C LYS A 116 5.75 -21.19 17.46
N LEU A 117 4.84 -20.29 17.09
CA LEU A 117 4.50 -19.12 17.90
C LEU A 117 3.85 -19.54 19.22
N GLN A 118 4.17 -18.80 20.28
CA GLN A 118 3.59 -18.99 21.60
C GLN A 118 2.95 -17.71 22.11
N ILE A 119 1.80 -17.84 22.78
CA ILE A 119 1.18 -16.72 23.50
C ILE A 119 2.18 -16.22 24.57
N GLY A 120 2.32 -14.90 24.67
CA GLY A 120 3.29 -14.23 25.54
C GLY A 120 4.65 -13.98 24.90
N GLN A 121 4.92 -14.52 23.70
CA GLN A 121 6.15 -14.22 22.97
C GLN A 121 6.17 -12.75 22.53
N THR A 122 7.30 -12.09 22.70
CA THR A 122 7.50 -10.71 22.23
C THR A 122 7.47 -10.66 20.70
N VAL A 123 6.79 -9.66 20.17
CA VAL A 123 6.69 -9.39 18.74
C VAL A 123 6.91 -7.92 18.45
N VAL A 124 7.39 -7.65 17.24
CA VAL A 124 7.60 -6.29 16.74
C VAL A 124 6.72 -6.09 15.51
N ALA A 125 5.91 -5.05 15.53
CA ALA A 125 5.13 -4.61 14.38
C ALA A 125 5.83 -3.43 13.71
N ILE A 126 6.02 -3.54 12.39
CA ILE A 126 6.66 -2.51 11.56
C ILE A 126 5.67 -2.06 10.50
N GLY A 127 5.49 -0.75 10.34
CA GLY A 127 4.55 -0.19 9.36
C GLY A 127 4.73 1.29 9.08
N ASN A 128 4.05 1.78 8.05
CA ASN A 128 3.94 3.21 7.77
C ASN A 128 2.74 3.79 8.54
N ALA A 129 3.00 4.72 9.46
CA ALA A 129 1.94 5.35 10.24
C ALA A 129 1.34 6.52 9.46
N LEU A 130 0.03 6.47 9.21
CA LEU A 130 -0.77 7.54 8.58
C LEU A 130 -0.31 7.96 7.17
N GLY A 131 0.63 7.24 6.55
CA GLY A 131 1.26 7.65 5.29
C GLY A 131 2.27 8.80 5.43
N GLU A 132 2.37 9.41 6.62
CA GLU A 132 3.22 10.57 6.93
C GLU A 132 4.53 10.16 7.60
N PHE A 133 4.52 9.11 8.45
CA PHE A 133 5.69 8.66 9.20
C PHE A 133 6.18 7.29 8.72
N ARG A 134 7.23 7.32 7.90
CA ARG A 134 7.88 6.13 7.35
C ARG A 134 8.49 5.27 8.47
N ASN A 135 8.31 3.95 8.38
CA ASN A 135 8.98 2.94 9.22
C ASN A 135 8.74 3.10 10.73
N THR A 136 7.49 3.26 11.13
CA THR A 136 7.09 3.20 12.53
C THR A 136 7.23 1.77 13.06
N VAL A 137 7.78 1.65 14.26
CA VAL A 137 8.02 0.37 14.94
C VAL A 137 7.31 0.39 16.29
N SER A 138 6.57 -0.67 16.60
CA SER A 138 5.96 -0.90 17.91
C SER A 138 6.29 -2.30 18.42
N VAL A 139 6.43 -2.43 19.73
CA VAL A 139 6.72 -3.71 20.39
C VAL A 139 5.50 -4.11 21.20
N GLY A 140 5.20 -5.41 21.21
CA GLY A 140 4.14 -6.00 22.02
C GLY A 140 4.40 -7.48 22.23
N VAL A 141 3.35 -8.21 22.55
CA VAL A 141 3.35 -9.66 22.74
C VAL A 141 2.25 -10.32 21.93
N VAL A 142 2.42 -11.60 21.63
CA VAL A 142 1.34 -12.44 21.09
C VAL A 142 0.29 -12.63 22.20
N SER A 143 -0.93 -12.16 21.96
CA SER A 143 -2.07 -12.28 22.89
C SER A 143 -3.10 -13.33 22.45
N GLY A 144 -2.96 -13.90 21.25
CA GLY A 144 -3.82 -14.97 20.76
C GLY A 144 -3.34 -15.53 19.42
N LEU A 145 -3.67 -16.81 19.17
CA LEU A 145 -3.35 -17.55 17.96
C LEU A 145 -4.62 -18.23 17.43
N GLY A 146 -4.68 -18.52 16.13
CA GLY A 146 -5.76 -19.31 15.54
C GLY A 146 -7.15 -18.69 15.60
N ARG A 147 -7.26 -17.35 15.68
CA ARG A 147 -8.57 -16.70 15.78
C ARG A 147 -9.22 -16.56 14.40
N THR A 148 -10.55 -16.55 14.37
CA THR A 148 -11.32 -16.21 13.18
C THR A 148 -11.93 -14.83 13.39
N ILE A 149 -11.71 -13.93 12.43
CA ILE A 149 -12.25 -12.57 12.44
C ILE A 149 -13.13 -12.40 11.22
N SER A 150 -14.39 -12.04 11.45
CA SER A 150 -15.32 -11.63 10.39
C SER A 150 -15.49 -10.12 10.47
N ALA A 151 -15.11 -9.42 9.41
CA ALA A 151 -15.36 -8.00 9.23
C ALA A 151 -16.53 -7.83 8.24
N SER A 152 -17.55 -7.08 8.64
CA SER A 152 -18.67 -6.74 7.77
C SER A 152 -18.70 -5.24 7.47
N SER A 153 -18.79 -4.87 6.20
CA SER A 153 -19.04 -3.49 5.76
C SER A 153 -20.11 -3.48 4.67
N GLY A 154 -21.32 -3.03 5.02
CA GLY A 154 -22.48 -3.15 4.12
C GLY A 154 -22.79 -4.61 3.81
N ASP A 155 -22.91 -4.95 2.53
CA ASP A 155 -23.18 -6.31 2.03
C ASP A 155 -21.92 -7.20 1.94
N PHE A 156 -20.74 -6.65 2.24
CA PHE A 156 -19.49 -7.39 2.18
C PHE A 156 -19.13 -7.95 3.55
N VAL A 157 -19.05 -9.29 3.64
CA VAL A 157 -18.50 -10.01 4.79
C VAL A 157 -17.18 -10.63 4.36
N GLU A 158 -16.08 -10.19 4.97
CA GLU A 158 -14.76 -10.78 4.79
C GLU A 158 -14.42 -11.54 6.06
N THR A 159 -14.23 -12.85 5.95
CA THR A 159 -13.85 -13.71 7.07
C THR A 159 -12.42 -14.17 6.86
N ILE A 160 -11.56 -13.82 7.81
CA ILE A 160 -10.15 -14.21 7.83
C ILE A 160 -9.97 -15.17 9.00
N GLU A 161 -9.35 -16.31 8.70
CA GLU A 161 -9.11 -17.39 9.64
C GLU A 161 -7.63 -17.42 10.04
N ASP A 162 -7.34 -18.14 11.12
CA ASP A 162 -5.97 -18.39 11.62
C ASP A 162 -5.14 -17.12 11.87
N VAL A 163 -5.78 -16.10 12.44
CA VAL A 163 -5.13 -14.80 12.67
C VAL A 163 -4.36 -14.79 14.00
N ILE A 164 -3.22 -14.11 13.98
CA ILE A 164 -2.40 -13.83 15.17
C ILE A 164 -2.87 -12.50 15.78
N GLN A 165 -3.12 -12.50 17.09
CA GLN A 165 -3.44 -11.30 17.83
C GLN A 165 -2.22 -10.82 18.63
N THR A 166 -1.97 -9.51 18.59
CA THR A 166 -0.95 -8.84 19.40
C THR A 166 -1.49 -7.54 19.99
N ASP A 167 -0.91 -7.12 21.11
CA ASP A 167 -1.15 -5.80 21.73
C ASP A 167 -0.14 -4.74 21.24
N ALA A 168 0.78 -5.10 20.34
CA ALA A 168 1.66 -4.13 19.70
C ALA A 168 0.84 -3.03 19.04
N ALA A 169 1.14 -1.78 19.38
CA ALA A 169 0.34 -0.64 18.96
C ALA A 169 0.23 -0.58 17.42
N ARG A 170 -0.99 -0.49 16.91
CA ARG A 170 -1.28 -0.24 15.49
C ARG A 170 -1.54 1.23 15.25
N THR A 171 -0.90 1.81 14.24
CA THR A 171 -1.23 3.16 13.80
C THR A 171 -2.26 3.09 12.68
N LEU A 172 -3.52 3.44 12.99
CA LEU A 172 -4.65 3.40 12.04
C LEU A 172 -4.57 4.51 10.99
N PHE A 173 -5.11 4.24 9.80
CA PHE A 173 -5.53 5.25 8.83
C PHE A 173 -7.06 5.46 8.95
N ARG A 174 -7.46 6.65 9.43
CA ARG A 174 -8.83 7.16 9.72
C ARG A 174 -9.64 6.48 10.85
N PRO A 175 -10.52 7.24 11.57
CA PRO A 175 -11.32 6.71 12.68
C PRO A 175 -12.50 5.91 12.13
N THR A 176 -12.31 4.62 11.92
CA THR A 176 -13.41 3.65 11.82
C THR A 176 -13.74 3.11 13.23
N PRO A 177 -15.00 2.71 13.51
CA PRO A 177 -15.41 2.14 14.80
C PRO A 177 -14.56 0.89 15.14
N PRO A 178 -14.53 0.43 16.41
CA PRO A 178 -13.48 -0.45 16.94
C PRO A 178 -13.47 -1.79 16.21
N LEU A 179 -12.65 -1.89 15.17
CA LEU A 179 -12.46 -3.09 14.37
C LEU A 179 -11.02 -3.51 14.57
N ILE A 180 -10.86 -4.67 15.21
CA ILE A 180 -9.60 -5.39 15.34
C ILE A 180 -9.19 -5.79 13.92
N LYS A 181 -8.32 -4.99 13.30
CA LYS A 181 -7.80 -5.27 11.95
C LYS A 181 -6.63 -6.24 12.04
N VAL A 182 -6.92 -7.43 11.54
CA VAL A 182 -6.02 -8.55 11.23
C VAL A 182 -4.74 -8.04 10.58
N ILE A 183 -3.60 -8.51 11.07
CA ILE A 183 -2.38 -8.58 10.27
C ILE A 183 -2.57 -9.85 9.45
N PRO A 184 -2.91 -9.82 8.15
CA PRO A 184 -2.70 -11.01 7.35
C PRO A 184 -1.20 -11.20 7.40
N ALA A 185 -0.79 -12.36 7.87
CA ALA A 185 0.55 -12.65 8.33
C ALA A 185 1.59 -12.39 7.23
N VAL A 186 2.01 -11.14 7.06
CA VAL A 186 3.40 -10.86 6.74
C VAL A 186 4.10 -10.98 8.07
N ARG A 187 4.37 -12.26 8.39
CA ARG A 187 4.97 -12.83 9.59
C ARG A 187 5.63 -11.79 10.48
N CYS A 188 5.22 -11.76 11.76
CA CYS A 188 6.00 -11.15 12.83
C CYS A 188 7.47 -11.50 12.61
N LEU A 189 8.30 -10.47 12.43
CA LEU A 189 9.73 -10.62 12.62
C LEU A 189 9.92 -11.08 14.07
N ILE A 190 10.31 -12.35 14.20
CA ILE A 190 11.04 -12.87 15.36
C ILE A 190 12.52 -12.79 14.98
#